data_AF-A0AAV2BFA7-F1
#
_entry.id   AF-A0AAV2BFA7-F1
#
_cell.length_a   1.000
_cell.length_b   1.000
_cell.length_c   1.000
_cell.angle_alpha   90.00
_cell.angle_beta   90.00
_cell.angle_gamma   90.00
#
_symmetry.space_group_name_H-M   'P 1'
#
loop_
_entity.id
_entity.type
_entity.pdbx_description
1 polymer ?
#
loop_
_entity_poly.entity_id
_entity_poly.type
_entity_poly.pdbx_seq_one_letter_code
_entity_poly.pdbx_strand_id
1 'polypeptide(L)'
;MRMKFWKDALDKTYNNNPPEQPVLQELAKVINRAKLLKSWLLRLIASRYKISQEMLFHADQKKHLQDAVFELSTVAHQHLKLARQLSSDLPKQVKRIFLPAVATEIYLKTLEETDFDVFHPKNQRRNNLLAFHLWFHKLKNTY
;
A
#
# COMPACT_ATOMS: atom_id res chain seq x y z
N MET A 1 18.94 -10.54 -1.22
CA MET A 1 18.88 -10.81 -2.68
C MET A 1 18.46 -12.24 -3.02
N ARG A 2 19.02 -13.29 -2.40
CA ARG A 2 18.76 -14.70 -2.77
C ARG A 2 17.34 -15.23 -2.42
N MET A 3 16.68 -14.75 -1.36
CA MET A 3 15.34 -15.22 -0.97
C MET A 3 14.23 -14.68 -1.89
N LYS A 4 14.26 -13.39 -2.25
CA LYS A 4 13.34 -12.80 -3.24
C LYS A 4 13.42 -13.54 -4.59
N PHE A 5 14.64 -13.81 -5.06
CA PHE A 5 14.87 -14.63 -6.25
C PHE A 5 14.13 -15.97 -6.20
N TRP A 6 14.22 -16.71 -5.09
CA TRP A 6 13.53 -18.00 -4.94
C TRP A 6 12.01 -17.86 -4.81
N LYS A 7 11.50 -16.80 -4.18
CA LYS A 7 10.05 -16.50 -4.14
C LYS A 7 9.54 -16.23 -5.55
N ASP A 8 10.19 -15.34 -6.30
CA ASP A 8 9.79 -14.96 -7.65
C ASP A 8 9.92 -16.14 -8.63
N ALA A 9 10.96 -16.96 -8.47
CA ALA A 9 11.14 -18.20 -9.24
C ALA A 9 10.01 -19.21 -8.98
N LEU A 10 9.63 -19.41 -7.72
CA LEU A 10 8.49 -20.26 -7.36
C LEU A 10 7.17 -19.70 -7.90
N ASP A 11 6.93 -18.40 -7.77
CA ASP A 11 5.73 -17.75 -8.30
C ASP A 11 5.57 -18.00 -9.81
N LYS A 12 6.67 -17.85 -10.56
CA LYS A 12 6.73 -18.13 -12.00
C LYS A 12 6.50 -19.61 -12.32
N THR A 13 7.12 -20.53 -11.59
CA THR A 13 6.93 -21.97 -11.77
C THR A 13 5.48 -22.42 -11.50
N TYR A 14 4.84 -21.89 -10.45
CA TYR A 14 3.43 -22.20 -10.15
C TYR A 14 2.44 -21.57 -11.13
N ASN A 15 2.82 -20.48 -11.81
CA ASN A 15 2.06 -19.86 -12.89
C ASN A 15 2.35 -20.50 -14.27
N ASN A 16 2.88 -21.72 -14.31
CA ASN A 16 3.24 -22.48 -15.53
C ASN A 16 4.33 -21.83 -16.41
N ASN A 17 5.13 -20.91 -15.87
CA ASN A 17 6.24 -20.27 -16.59
C ASN A 17 7.58 -20.46 -15.85
N PRO A 18 8.12 -21.69 -15.76
CA PRO A 18 9.34 -21.95 -15.00
C PRO A 18 10.56 -21.27 -15.64
N PRO A 19 11.42 -20.59 -14.87
CA PRO A 19 12.66 -20.00 -15.39
C PRO A 19 13.61 -21.06 -15.99
N GLU A 20 14.51 -20.66 -16.90
CA GLU A 20 15.42 -21.55 -17.66
C GLU A 20 16.42 -22.36 -16.81
N GLN A 21 16.47 -22.14 -15.50
CA GLN A 21 17.40 -22.85 -14.64
C GLN A 21 17.03 -24.34 -14.54
N PRO A 22 18.01 -25.26 -14.70
CA PRO A 22 17.74 -26.70 -14.73
C PRO A 22 17.06 -27.21 -13.45
N VAL A 23 17.41 -26.63 -12.30
CA VAL A 23 16.79 -26.97 -11.01
C VAL A 23 15.29 -26.64 -10.97
N LEU A 24 14.89 -25.51 -11.56
CA LEU A 24 13.48 -25.06 -11.56
C LEU A 24 12.64 -25.83 -12.57
N GLN A 25 13.25 -26.26 -13.68
CA GLN A 25 12.61 -27.13 -14.68
C GLN A 25 12.27 -28.51 -14.09
N GLU A 26 13.23 -29.12 -13.39
CA GLU A 26 12.98 -30.38 -12.69
C GLU A 26 11.98 -30.21 -11.54
N LEU A 27 12.07 -29.10 -10.81
CA LEU A 27 11.10 -28.78 -9.76
C LEU A 27 9.67 -28.64 -10.32
N ALA A 28 9.49 -28.01 -11.49
CA ALA A 28 8.19 -27.89 -12.15
C ALA A 28 7.59 -29.26 -12.47
N LYS A 29 8.40 -30.19 -13.00
CA LYS A 29 7.97 -31.58 -13.27
C LYS A 29 7.52 -32.28 -11.98
N VAL A 30 8.23 -32.09 -10.88
CA VAL A 30 7.92 -32.71 -9.58
C VAL A 30 6.67 -32.10 -8.95
N ILE A 31 6.51 -30.76 -9.01
CA ILE A 31 5.31 -30.08 -8.49
C ILE A 31 4.05 -30.62 -9.17
N ASN A 32 4.08 -30.79 -10.49
CA ASN A 32 2.95 -31.33 -11.25
C ASN A 32 2.64 -32.80 -10.93
N ARG A 33 3.66 -33.62 -10.66
CA ARG A 33 3.48 -35.03 -10.28
C ARG A 33 2.99 -35.22 -8.85
N ALA A 34 3.57 -34.47 -7.90
CA ALA A 34 3.34 -34.66 -6.47
C ALA A 34 2.33 -33.67 -5.86
N LYS A 35 1.74 -32.76 -6.67
CA LYS A 35 0.81 -31.70 -6.24
C LYS A 35 1.32 -30.90 -5.03
N LEU A 36 2.60 -30.57 -5.04
CA LEU A 36 3.22 -29.85 -3.93
C LEU A 36 2.60 -28.46 -3.77
N LEU A 37 2.28 -28.09 -2.54
CA LEU A 37 1.76 -26.76 -2.22
C LEU A 37 2.90 -25.74 -2.18
N LYS A 38 2.68 -24.59 -2.83
CA LYS A 38 3.63 -23.46 -2.88
C LYS A 38 4.07 -23.00 -1.48
N SER A 39 3.15 -23.00 -0.53
CA SER A 39 3.40 -22.61 0.87
C SER A 39 4.45 -23.48 1.56
N TRP A 40 4.54 -24.78 1.24
CA TRP A 40 5.51 -25.69 1.83
C TRP A 40 6.93 -25.41 1.35
N LEU A 41 7.11 -25.12 0.06
CA LEU A 41 8.41 -24.77 -0.51
C LEU A 41 8.89 -23.41 0.01
N LEU A 42 8.00 -22.41 0.06
CA LEU A 42 8.31 -21.11 0.66
C LEU A 42 8.71 -21.25 2.12
N ARG A 43 8.03 -22.10 2.89
CA ARG A 43 8.39 -22.37 4.29
C ARG A 43 9.76 -23.00 4.45
N LEU A 44 10.11 -23.97 3.60
CA LEU A 44 11.42 -24.62 3.64
C LEU A 44 12.55 -23.62 3.34
N ILE A 45 12.34 -22.74 2.36
CA ILE A 45 13.28 -21.66 2.03
C ILE A 45 13.36 -20.68 3.20
N ALA A 46 12.24 -20.22 3.75
CA ALA A 46 12.19 -19.29 4.89
C ALA A 46 12.97 -19.79 6.11
N SER A 47 12.80 -21.08 6.43
CA SER A 47 13.46 -21.74 7.56
C SER A 47 14.98 -21.70 7.41
N ARG A 48 15.51 -21.87 6.19
CA ARG A 48 16.96 -21.77 5.91
C ARG A 48 17.51 -20.35 6.15
N TYR A 49 16.67 -19.33 6.04
CA TYR A 49 17.05 -17.94 6.29
C TYR A 49 16.67 -17.46 7.70
N LYS A 50 16.24 -18.34 8.60
CA LYS A 50 15.74 -18.01 9.96
C LYS A 50 14.56 -17.02 9.95
N ILE A 51 13.74 -17.03 8.90
CA ILE A 51 12.55 -16.18 8.76
C ILE A 51 11.33 -16.98 9.23
N SER A 52 10.56 -16.42 10.16
CA SER A 52 9.33 -17.06 10.65
C SER A 52 8.21 -17.00 9.59
N GLN A 53 7.29 -17.97 9.63
CA GLN A 53 6.13 -18.00 8.73
C GLN A 53 5.28 -16.75 8.90
N GLU A 54 5.04 -16.34 10.14
CA GLU A 54 4.32 -15.12 10.48
C GLU A 54 4.94 -13.92 9.78
N MET A 55 6.27 -13.75 9.82
CA MET A 55 6.94 -12.63 9.17
C MET A 55 6.72 -12.59 7.66
N LEU A 56 6.65 -13.74 6.98
CA LEU A 56 6.37 -13.80 5.55
C LEU A 56 4.92 -13.43 5.23
N PHE A 57 3.96 -13.98 5.98
CA PHE A 57 2.55 -13.65 5.80
C PHE A 57 2.27 -12.18 6.10
N HIS A 58 2.85 -11.65 7.19
CA HIS A 58 2.72 -10.25 7.55
C HIS A 58 3.38 -9.33 6.52
N ALA A 59 4.54 -9.69 5.95
CA ALA A 59 5.18 -8.88 4.92
C ALA A 59 4.37 -8.81 3.63
N ASP A 60 3.78 -9.94 3.22
CA ASP A 60 2.92 -10.02 2.03
C ASP A 60 1.61 -9.25 2.24
N GLN A 61 0.94 -9.49 3.37
CA GLN A 61 -0.28 -8.76 3.75
C GLN A 61 -0.04 -7.27 3.92
N LYS A 62 1.08 -6.88 4.53
CA LYS A 62 1.45 -5.47 4.68
C LYS A 62 1.56 -4.80 3.31
N LYS A 63 2.23 -5.43 2.36
CA LYS A 63 2.35 -4.90 0.99
C LYS A 63 0.99 -4.79 0.31
N HIS A 64 0.18 -5.86 0.35
CA HIS A 64 -1.16 -5.83 -0.23
C HIS A 64 -2.05 -4.74 0.37
N LEU A 65 -1.93 -4.51 1.69
CA LEU A 65 -2.64 -3.44 2.36
C LEU A 65 -2.15 -2.05 1.90
N GLN A 66 -0.84 -1.85 1.79
CA GLN A 66 -0.27 -0.59 1.26
C GLN A 66 -0.75 -0.32 -0.17
N ASP A 67 -0.77 -1.33 -1.03
CA ASP A 67 -1.26 -1.23 -2.42
C ASP A 67 -2.76 -0.84 -2.44
N ALA A 68 -3.59 -1.46 -1.61
CA ALA A 68 -5.02 -1.11 -1.50
C ALA A 68 -5.24 0.31 -0.96
N VAL A 69 -4.44 0.73 0.02
CA VAL A 69 -4.49 2.08 0.60
C VAL A 69 -4.03 3.11 -0.42
N PHE A 70 -3.03 2.79 -1.25
CA PHE A 70 -2.57 3.62 -2.35
C PHE A 70 -3.68 3.84 -3.38
N GLU A 71 -4.36 2.78 -3.83
CA GLU A 71 -5.47 2.88 -4.77
C GLU A 71 -6.60 3.75 -4.22
N LEU A 72 -7.01 3.50 -2.96
CA LEU A 72 -8.03 4.29 -2.29
C LEU A 72 -7.64 5.76 -2.14
N SER A 73 -6.39 6.02 -1.72
CA SER A 73 -5.86 7.37 -1.54
C SER A 73 -5.78 8.13 -2.86
N THR A 74 -5.50 7.42 -3.96
CA THR A 74 -5.47 7.98 -5.32
C THR A 74 -6.87 8.47 -5.72
N VAL A 75 -7.89 7.64 -5.53
CA VAL A 75 -9.28 8.00 -5.81
C VAL A 75 -9.72 9.19 -4.95
N ALA A 76 -9.39 9.18 -3.65
CA ALA A 76 -9.69 10.29 -2.75
C ALA A 76 -9.03 11.61 -3.20
N HIS A 77 -7.76 11.57 -3.62
CA HIS A 77 -7.05 12.73 -4.17
C HIS A 77 -7.71 13.28 -5.43
N GLN A 78 -8.15 12.40 -6.34
CA GLN A 78 -8.86 12.79 -7.55
C GLN A 78 -10.15 13.52 -7.21
N HIS A 79 -10.96 12.99 -6.28
CA HIS A 79 -12.19 13.64 -5.85
C HIS A 79 -11.94 15.01 -5.19
N LEU A 80 -10.93 15.13 -4.32
CA LEU A 80 -10.55 16.42 -3.74
C LEU A 80 -10.15 17.44 -4.80
N LYS A 81 -9.37 17.01 -5.80
CA LYS A 81 -8.94 17.88 -6.90
C LYS A 81 -10.13 18.35 -7.74
N LEU A 82 -11.04 17.44 -8.10
CA LEU A 82 -12.25 17.76 -8.85
C LEU A 82 -13.15 18.72 -8.05
N ALA A 83 -13.38 18.47 -6.76
CA ALA A 83 -14.17 19.34 -5.91
C ALA A 83 -13.59 20.76 -5.86
N ARG A 84 -12.26 20.90 -5.76
CA ARG A 84 -11.58 22.20 -5.80
C ARG A 84 -11.71 22.90 -7.16
N GLN A 85 -11.64 22.16 -8.27
CA GLN A 85 -11.84 22.73 -9.61
C GLN A 85 -13.26 23.28 -9.78
N LEU A 86 -14.27 22.58 -9.26
CA LEU A 86 -15.67 23.03 -9.28
C LEU A 86 -15.99 24.13 -8.26
N SER A 87 -15.05 24.45 -7.35
CA SER A 87 -15.26 25.41 -6.27
C SER A 87 -15.15 26.87 -6.67
N SER A 88 -14.75 27.16 -7.92
CA SER A 88 -14.65 28.53 -8.46
C SER A 88 -15.98 29.27 -8.42
N ASP A 89 -17.08 28.53 -8.59
CA ASP A 89 -18.41 29.11 -8.80
C ASP A 89 -19.18 29.27 -7.48
N LEU A 90 -18.58 28.87 -6.35
CA LEU A 90 -19.24 28.87 -5.05
C LEU A 90 -19.07 30.21 -4.29
N PRO A 91 -20.16 30.74 -3.68
CA PRO A 91 -20.08 31.87 -2.78
C PRO A 91 -19.13 31.62 -1.60
N LYS A 92 -18.45 32.67 -1.12
CA LYS A 92 -17.46 32.59 -0.03
C LYS A 92 -18.04 31.99 1.26
N GLN A 93 -19.33 32.17 1.50
CA GLN A 93 -20.05 31.64 2.66
C GLN A 93 -20.07 30.10 2.66
N VAL A 94 -20.20 29.48 1.47
CA VAL A 94 -20.30 28.02 1.30
C VAL A 94 -18.94 27.33 1.44
N LYS A 95 -17.84 28.02 1.07
CA LYS A 95 -16.47 27.46 1.15
C LYS A 95 -16.08 26.98 2.55
N ARG A 96 -16.68 27.54 3.61
CA ARG A 96 -16.47 27.09 4.99
C ARG A 96 -16.97 25.67 5.28
N ILE A 97 -17.99 25.21 4.56
CA ILE A 97 -18.55 23.85 4.72
C ILE A 97 -17.52 22.79 4.32
N PHE A 98 -16.61 23.13 3.41
CA PHE A 98 -15.57 22.23 2.92
C PHE A 98 -14.29 22.23 3.76
N LEU A 99 -14.21 22.97 4.87
CA LEU A 99 -13.03 22.95 5.76
C LEU A 99 -12.58 21.53 6.19
N PRO A 100 -13.47 20.54 6.41
CA PRO A 100 -13.04 19.17 6.68
C PRO A 100 -12.18 18.56 5.56
N ALA A 101 -12.32 19.00 4.30
CA ALA A 101 -11.51 18.53 3.17
C ALA A 101 -10.02 18.83 3.36
N VAL A 102 -9.67 19.92 4.06
CA VAL A 102 -8.28 20.27 4.42
C VAL A 102 -7.68 19.19 5.33
N ALA A 103 -8.47 18.68 6.29
CA ALA A 103 -8.02 17.62 7.18
C ALA A 103 -7.75 16.32 6.40
N THR A 104 -8.64 16.00 5.46
CA THR A 104 -8.48 14.85 4.55
C THR A 104 -7.23 14.99 3.67
N GLU A 105 -6.99 16.16 3.09
CA GLU A 105 -5.79 16.41 2.28
C GLU A 105 -4.51 16.24 3.11
N ILE A 106 -4.46 16.80 4.31
CA ILE A 106 -3.31 16.65 5.21
C ILE A 106 -3.06 15.18 5.52
N TYR A 107 -4.11 14.41 5.79
CA TYR A 107 -3.98 12.98 6.08
C TYR A 107 -3.50 12.18 4.86
N LEU A 108 -4.03 12.46 3.67
CA LEU A 108 -3.59 11.81 2.44
C LEU A 108 -2.11 12.12 2.12
N LYS A 109 -1.65 13.35 2.38
CA LYS A 109 -0.22 13.71 2.26
C LYS A 109 0.65 12.94 3.26
N THR A 110 0.19 12.77 4.50
CA THR A 110 0.94 11.95 5.47
C THR A 110 1.00 10.48 5.08
N LEU A 111 -0.05 9.95 4.46
CA LEU A 111 -0.03 8.58 3.89
C LEU A 111 0.99 8.46 2.76
N GLU A 112 1.04 9.43 1.85
CA GLU A 112 2.03 9.45 0.75
C GLU A 112 3.47 9.50 1.27
N GLU A 113 3.75 10.33 2.27
CA GLU A 113 5.07 10.43 2.92
C GLU A 113 5.51 9.14 3.66
N THR A 114 4.56 8.26 3.96
CA THR A 114 4.79 7.02 4.72
C THR A 114 4.61 5.77 3.86
N ASP A 115 4.69 5.91 2.54
CA ASP A 115 4.54 4.81 1.58
C ASP A 115 3.24 4.02 1.82
N PHE A 116 2.17 4.76 2.13
CA PHE A 116 0.82 4.23 2.36
C PHE A 116 0.72 3.21 3.51
N ASP A 117 1.70 3.20 4.42
CA ASP A 117 1.65 2.39 5.64
C ASP A 117 0.75 3.04 6.69
N VAL A 118 -0.51 2.59 6.74
CA VAL A 118 -1.51 3.07 7.71
C VAL A 118 -1.04 2.89 9.16
N PHE A 119 -0.21 1.88 9.44
CA PHE A 119 0.29 1.59 10.77
C PHE A 119 1.57 2.36 11.12
N HIS A 120 2.07 3.22 10.24
CA HIS A 120 3.23 4.05 10.55
C HIS A 120 2.93 4.96 11.77
N PRO A 121 3.85 5.08 12.75
CA PRO A 121 3.60 5.87 13.97
C PRO A 121 3.18 7.33 13.73
N LYS A 122 3.56 7.89 12.58
CA LYS A 122 3.17 9.22 12.14
C LYS A 122 1.66 9.34 11.84
N ASN A 123 1.06 8.30 11.26
CA ASN A 123 -0.35 8.27 10.86
C ASN A 123 -1.30 7.98 12.05
N GLN A 124 -0.77 7.37 13.11
CA GLN A 124 -1.52 7.08 14.33
C GLN A 124 -1.66 8.29 15.25
N ARG A 125 -0.83 9.33 15.07
CA ARG A 125 -0.81 10.52 15.93
C ARG A 125 -1.74 11.59 15.38
N ARG A 126 -2.40 12.32 16.28
CA ARG A 126 -3.19 13.50 15.89
C ARG A 126 -2.27 14.62 15.42
N ASN A 127 -2.65 15.29 14.34
CA ASN A 127 -1.95 16.50 13.91
C ASN A 127 -2.27 17.68 14.87
N ASN A 128 -1.29 18.06 15.68
CA ASN A 128 -1.41 19.18 16.63
C ASN A 128 -1.53 20.55 15.95
N LEU A 129 -1.06 20.68 14.71
CA LEU A 129 -1.15 21.91 13.92
C LEU A 129 -2.44 21.98 13.10
N LEU A 130 -3.32 20.97 13.15
CA LEU A 130 -4.54 20.95 12.34
C LEU A 130 -5.41 22.19 12.54
N ALA A 131 -5.58 22.62 13.79
CA ALA A 131 -6.38 23.81 14.12
C ALA A 131 -5.79 25.08 13.46
N PHE A 132 -4.47 25.21 13.45
CA PHE A 132 -3.77 26.32 12.80
C PHE A 132 -3.96 26.28 11.27
N HIS A 133 -3.83 25.11 10.65
CA HIS A 133 -4.07 24.93 9.21
C HIS A 133 -5.52 25.28 8.84
N LEU A 134 -6.49 24.79 9.60
CA LEU A 134 -7.91 25.09 9.38
C LEU A 134 -8.19 26.59 9.54
N TRP A 135 -7.59 27.24 10.53
CA TRP A 135 -7.72 28.69 10.74
C TRP A 135 -7.13 29.49 9.56
N PHE A 136 -5.96 29.11 9.08
CA PHE A 136 -5.31 29.76 7.94
C PHE A 136 -6.12 29.60 6.64
N HIS A 137 -6.64 28.40 6.38
CA HIS A 137 -7.52 28.11 5.25
C HIS A 137 -8.84 28.88 5.32
N LYS A 138 -9.43 28.97 6.52
CA LYS A 138 -10.61 29.81 6.78
C LYS A 138 -10.36 31.28 6.44
N LEU A 139 -9.19 31.83 6.83
CA LEU A 139 -8.84 33.23 6.55
C LEU A 139 -8.65 33.48 5.03
N LYS A 140 -8.03 32.53 4.34
CA LYS A 140 -7.78 32.60 2.89
C LYS A 140 -8.99 32.28 2.01
N ASN A 141 -10.14 31.89 2.59
CA ASN A 141 -11.31 31.36 1.88
C ASN A 141 -10.94 30.20 0.93
N THR A 142 -9.99 29.38 1.34
CA THR A 142 -9.52 28.18 0.62
C THR A 142 -9.78 26.94 1.46
N TYR A 143 -9.95 25.79 0.81
CA TYR A 143 -10.13 24.50 1.47
C TYR A 143 -9.48 23.38 0.64
#